data_AF-A0A9N9V6Q1-F1
#
_entry.id   AF-A0A9N9V6Q1-F1
#
_cell.length_a   1.000
_cell.length_b   1.000
_cell.length_c   1.000
_cell.angle_alpha   90.00
_cell.angle_beta   90.00
_cell.angle_gamma   90.00
#
_symmetry.space_group_name_H-M   'P 1'
#
loop_
_entity.id
_entity.type
_entity.pdbx_description
1 polymer ?
#
loop_
_entity_poly.entity_id
_entity_poly.type
_entity_poly.pdbx_seq_one_letter_code
_entity_poly.pdbx_strand_id
1 'polypeptide(L)'
;MKPTTIVSIIAGFAATANAGCYSGGEPWGDKATALAKAEQACRESLTGTYGSSGSGNGHRHRCINANNKALNFEIWHVKGGDRNLALAECKDGLQKEVNGCNTGGDTTYTNWRYKGDPNAGNC
;
A
#
# COMPACT_ATOMS: atom_id res chain seq x y z
N MET A 1 49.58 -18.63 30.26
CA MET A 1 48.72 -18.76 29.06
C MET A 1 47.49 -17.88 29.29
N LYS A 2 47.26 -16.87 28.43
CA LYS A 2 46.19 -15.86 28.61
C LYS A 2 44.92 -16.34 27.91
N PRO A 3 43.73 -16.31 28.53
CA PRO A 3 42.51 -16.71 27.85
C PRO A 3 42.07 -15.60 26.89
N THR A 4 41.92 -15.94 25.61
CA THR A 4 41.39 -15.04 24.58
C THR A 4 39.87 -15.08 24.65
N THR A 5 39.26 -14.01 25.18
CA THR A 5 37.80 -13.84 25.21
C THR A 5 37.29 -13.54 23.79
N ILE A 6 36.45 -14.43 23.25
CA ILE A 6 35.73 -14.20 21.99
C ILE A 6 34.50 -13.36 22.31
N VAL A 7 34.43 -12.16 21.72
CA VAL A 7 33.24 -11.29 21.77
C VAL A 7 32.34 -11.66 20.59
N SER A 8 31.22 -12.32 20.85
CA SER A 8 30.17 -12.56 19.86
C SER A 8 29.32 -11.29 19.69
N ILE A 9 29.45 -10.63 18.54
CA ILE A 9 28.59 -9.51 18.16
C ILE A 9 27.28 -10.10 17.62
N ILE A 10 26.22 -10.05 18.43
CA ILE A 10 24.86 -10.34 17.96
C ILE A 10 24.38 -9.08 17.22
N ALA A 11 24.51 -9.07 15.89
CA ALA A 11 23.91 -8.06 15.04
C ALA A 11 22.40 -8.32 14.92
N GLY A 12 21.64 -7.89 15.92
CA GLY A 12 20.18 -7.87 15.87
C GLY A 12 19.68 -6.68 15.05
N PHE A 13 19.66 -6.79 13.72
CA PHE A 13 18.86 -5.88 12.89
C PHE A 13 17.47 -6.46 12.72
N ALA A 14 16.58 -6.21 13.68
CA ALA A 14 15.16 -6.49 13.54
C ALA A 14 14.37 -5.19 13.72
N ALA A 15 13.97 -4.61 12.60
CA ALA A 15 12.73 -3.85 12.48
C ALA A 15 12.05 -4.26 11.17
N THR A 16 11.24 -5.32 11.31
CA THR A 16 10.41 -5.96 10.29
C THR A 16 9.07 -5.25 10.15
N ALA A 17 8.81 -4.67 8.96
CA ALA A 17 7.53 -4.69 8.25
C ALA A 17 7.70 -3.94 6.92
N ASN A 18 8.22 -4.62 5.89
CA ASN A 18 8.02 -4.18 4.52
C ASN A 18 6.75 -4.89 4.05
N ALA A 19 5.59 -4.27 4.27
CA ALA A 19 4.35 -4.83 3.78
C ALA A 19 4.53 -5.06 2.25
N GLY A 20 4.02 -6.19 1.76
CA GLY A 20 4.19 -6.65 0.38
C GLY A 20 2.91 -7.34 -0.11
N CYS A 21 3.07 -8.31 -1.02
CA CYS A 21 1.92 -9.04 -1.56
C CYS A 21 1.25 -9.93 -0.51
N TYR A 22 -0.08 -9.97 -0.53
CA TYR A 22 -0.83 -10.93 0.27
C TYR A 22 -0.55 -12.36 -0.23
N SER A 23 -0.55 -13.33 0.70
CA SER A 23 -0.31 -14.75 0.41
C SER A 23 -1.55 -15.50 -0.08
N GLY A 24 -2.72 -14.85 -0.06
CA GLY A 24 -4.00 -15.38 -0.50
C GLY A 24 -5.06 -14.28 -0.61
N GLY A 25 -6.31 -14.67 -0.84
CA GLY A 25 -7.42 -13.75 -1.08
C GLY A 25 -7.95 -13.83 -2.51
N GLU A 26 -8.86 -12.93 -2.85
CA GLU A 26 -9.40 -12.87 -4.20
C GLU A 26 -8.30 -12.40 -5.17
N PRO A 27 -8.12 -13.01 -6.34
CA PRO A 27 -7.24 -12.43 -7.35
C PRO A 27 -7.83 -11.12 -7.88
N TRP A 28 -6.97 -10.24 -8.37
CA TRP A 28 -7.39 -9.04 -9.12
C TRP A 28 -8.31 -9.35 -10.31
N GLY A 29 -8.24 -10.57 -10.85
CA GLY A 29 -8.92 -10.96 -12.07
C GLY A 29 -8.27 -10.28 -13.28
N ASP A 30 -9.06 -9.56 -14.07
CA ASP A 30 -8.52 -8.73 -15.15
C ASP A 30 -7.78 -7.51 -14.58
N LYS A 31 -6.44 -7.55 -14.66
CA LYS A 31 -5.58 -6.45 -14.19
C LYS A 31 -5.82 -5.15 -14.95
N ALA A 32 -6.24 -5.17 -16.21
CA ALA A 32 -6.54 -3.94 -16.96
C ALA A 32 -7.75 -3.21 -16.35
N THR A 33 -8.82 -3.97 -16.05
CA THR A 33 -9.97 -3.45 -15.30
C THR A 33 -9.57 -2.95 -13.91
N ALA A 34 -8.76 -3.72 -13.17
CA ALA A 34 -8.31 -3.31 -11.83
C ALA A 34 -7.48 -2.00 -11.86
N LEU A 35 -6.61 -1.83 -12.85
CA LEU A 35 -5.85 -0.58 -13.05
C LEU A 35 -6.76 0.60 -13.38
N ALA A 36 -7.76 0.40 -14.25
CA ALA A 36 -8.76 1.43 -14.55
C ALA A 36 -9.56 1.83 -13.29
N LYS A 37 -9.88 0.86 -12.43
CA LYS A 37 -10.54 1.13 -11.14
C LYS A 37 -9.64 1.80 -10.12
N ALA A 38 -8.35 1.48 -10.08
CA ALA A 38 -7.38 2.20 -9.26
C ALA A 38 -7.27 3.67 -9.68
N GLU A 39 -7.24 3.96 -10.99
CA GLU A 39 -7.27 5.33 -11.49
C GLU A 39 -8.59 6.04 -11.11
N GLN A 40 -9.73 5.35 -11.23
CA GLN A 40 -11.01 5.88 -10.79
C GLN A 40 -10.98 6.27 -9.30
N ALA A 41 -10.46 5.39 -8.43
CA ALA A 41 -10.32 5.66 -7.01
C ALA A 41 -9.42 6.87 -6.71
N CYS A 42 -8.31 7.01 -7.44
CA CYS A 42 -7.44 8.18 -7.35
C CYS A 42 -8.16 9.49 -7.69
N ARG A 43 -8.96 9.49 -8.76
CA ARG A 43 -9.71 10.69 -9.17
C ARG A 43 -10.84 11.07 -8.22
N GLU A 44 -11.50 10.07 -7.62
CA GLU A 44 -12.68 10.30 -6.79
C GLU A 44 -12.36 10.74 -5.36
N SER A 45 -11.38 10.10 -4.70
CA SER A 45 -11.17 10.35 -3.26
C SER A 45 -9.74 10.25 -2.77
N LEU A 46 -8.84 9.56 -3.49
CA LEU A 46 -7.49 9.30 -2.98
C LEU A 46 -6.45 10.39 -3.32
N THR A 47 -6.80 11.44 -4.06
CA THR A 47 -5.87 12.55 -4.37
C THR A 47 -6.17 13.82 -3.57
N GLY A 48 -5.16 14.67 -3.40
CA GLY A 48 -5.27 15.93 -2.65
C GLY A 48 -4.37 15.97 -1.42
N THR A 49 -4.59 16.93 -0.53
CA THR A 49 -3.76 17.13 0.66
C THR A 49 -4.05 16.07 1.73
N TYR A 50 -3.02 15.33 2.10
CA TYR A 50 -2.99 14.48 3.28
C TYR A 50 -2.31 15.22 4.42
N GLY A 51 -2.83 15.05 5.62
CA GLY A 51 -2.18 15.58 6.81
C GLY A 51 -0.88 14.85 7.12
N SER A 52 -0.11 15.41 8.05
CA SER A 52 1.10 14.79 8.58
C SER A 52 0.89 13.34 9.04
N SER A 53 1.97 12.55 9.09
CA SER A 53 1.89 11.15 9.53
C SER A 53 1.23 11.02 10.90
N GLY A 54 0.26 10.10 11.03
CA GLY A 54 -0.51 9.89 12.26
C GLY A 54 -1.64 10.90 12.50
N SER A 55 -1.82 11.89 11.62
CA SER A 55 -2.99 12.77 11.66
C SER A 55 -4.25 12.06 11.17
N GLY A 56 -5.43 12.50 11.63
CA GLY A 56 -6.72 11.92 11.24
C GLY A 56 -7.05 12.08 9.75
N ASN A 57 -6.39 13.00 9.04
CA ASN A 57 -6.49 13.20 7.59
C ASN A 57 -5.27 12.67 6.82
N GLY A 58 -4.42 11.87 7.46
CA GLY A 58 -3.29 11.17 6.86
C GLY A 58 -3.66 9.86 6.17
N HIS A 59 -4.94 9.48 6.11
CA HIS A 59 -5.45 8.25 5.51
C HIS A 59 -6.67 8.52 4.66
N ARG A 60 -6.79 7.82 3.53
CA ARG A 60 -8.02 7.76 2.74
C ARG A 60 -8.24 6.36 2.18
N HIS A 61 -9.52 6.02 2.00
CA HIS A 61 -10.00 4.75 1.47
C HIS A 61 -11.00 5.00 0.34
N ARG A 62 -11.05 4.07 -0.61
CA ARG A 62 -12.10 3.96 -1.62
C ARG A 62 -12.35 2.50 -1.97
N CYS A 63 -13.61 2.10 -1.90
CA CYS A 63 -14.07 0.85 -2.48
C CYS A 63 -14.68 1.12 -3.86
N ILE A 64 -14.27 0.36 -4.88
CA ILE A 64 -14.86 0.41 -6.23
C ILE A 64 -15.27 -0.99 -6.72
N ASN A 65 -16.48 -1.10 -7.25
CA ASN A 65 -17.01 -2.34 -7.81
C ASN A 65 -16.38 -2.67 -9.18
N ALA A 66 -15.98 -3.92 -9.37
CA ALA A 66 -15.48 -4.48 -10.63
C ALA A 66 -15.86 -5.96 -10.76
N ASN A 67 -16.80 -6.29 -11.65
CA ASN A 67 -17.16 -7.68 -12.00
C ASN A 67 -17.34 -8.62 -10.79
N ASN A 68 -18.38 -8.38 -9.98
CA ASN A 68 -18.68 -9.12 -8.74
C ASN A 68 -17.54 -9.12 -7.69
N LYS A 69 -16.62 -8.15 -7.79
CA LYS A 69 -15.59 -7.88 -6.80
C LYS A 69 -15.70 -6.47 -6.24
N ALA A 70 -15.36 -6.34 -4.98
CA ALA A 70 -15.08 -5.10 -4.29
C ALA A 70 -13.56 -4.86 -4.32
N LEU A 71 -13.10 -3.81 -4.99
CA LEU A 71 -11.70 -3.42 -4.99
C LEU A 71 -11.49 -2.33 -3.93
N ASN A 72 -10.85 -2.69 -2.83
CA ASN A 72 -10.52 -1.75 -1.76
C ASN A 72 -9.15 -1.14 -2.00
N PHE A 73 -9.10 0.18 -2.14
CA PHE A 73 -7.88 0.95 -2.27
C PHE A 73 -7.71 1.87 -1.09
N GLU A 74 -6.53 1.88 -0.48
CA GLU A 74 -6.22 2.73 0.66
C GLU A 74 -4.84 3.36 0.49
N ILE A 75 -4.71 4.61 0.92
CA ILE A 75 -3.44 5.32 0.93
C ILE A 75 -3.26 6.02 2.27
N TRP A 76 -2.07 5.88 2.84
CA TRP A 76 -1.64 6.60 4.03
C TRP A 76 -0.44 7.48 3.70
N HIS A 77 -0.45 8.70 4.20
CA HIS A 77 0.75 9.51 4.35
C HIS A 77 1.44 9.11 5.65
N VAL A 78 2.60 8.46 5.55
CA VAL A 78 3.26 7.80 6.69
C VAL A 78 4.53 8.51 7.16
N LYS A 79 4.99 9.54 6.44
CA LYS A 79 6.21 10.26 6.82
C LYS A 79 6.21 11.71 6.34
N GLY A 80 6.46 12.64 7.26
CA GLY A 80 6.58 14.07 6.98
C GLY A 80 5.39 14.90 7.45
N GLY A 81 5.44 16.20 7.18
CA GLY A 81 4.31 17.14 7.36
C GLY A 81 3.31 17.04 6.21
N ASP A 82 2.26 17.85 6.23
CA ASP A 82 1.21 17.83 5.21
C ASP A 82 1.75 17.78 3.78
N ARG A 83 1.16 16.92 2.95
CA ARG A 83 1.63 16.67 1.58
C ARG A 83 0.45 16.44 0.64
N ASN A 84 0.51 17.09 -0.52
CA ASN A 84 -0.45 16.84 -1.59
C ASN A 84 -0.05 15.60 -2.39
N LEU A 85 -0.97 14.64 -2.51
CA LEU A 85 -0.82 13.48 -3.39
C LEU A 85 -1.45 13.79 -4.76
N ALA A 86 -0.62 13.90 -5.79
CA ALA A 86 -1.07 14.13 -7.15
C ALA A 86 -1.61 12.84 -7.80
N LEU A 87 -2.46 12.98 -8.82
CA LEU A 87 -3.03 11.84 -9.55
C LEU A 87 -1.99 10.88 -10.10
N ALA A 88 -0.89 11.39 -10.65
CA ALA A 88 0.19 10.55 -11.19
C ALA A 88 0.87 9.70 -10.11
N GLU A 89 1.14 10.28 -8.94
CA GLU A 89 1.76 9.59 -7.79
C GLU A 89 0.80 8.55 -7.19
N CYS A 90 -0.48 8.91 -7.05
CA CYS A 90 -1.53 7.97 -6.60
C CYS A 90 -1.61 6.73 -7.50
N LYS A 91 -1.69 6.95 -8.83
CA LYS A 91 -1.72 5.87 -9.82
C LYS A 91 -0.45 5.04 -9.78
N ASP A 92 0.71 5.68 -9.69
CA ASP A 92 2.00 5.00 -9.69
C ASP A 92 2.20 4.09 -8.47
N GLY A 93 1.69 4.48 -7.30
CA GLY A 93 1.69 3.61 -6.13
C GLY A 93 0.73 2.42 -6.29
N LEU A 94 -0.54 2.67 -6.60
CA LEU A 94 -1.55 1.61 -6.70
C LEU A 94 -1.29 0.62 -7.85
N GLN A 95 -0.71 1.06 -8.98
CA GLN A 95 -0.37 0.15 -10.07
C GLN A 95 0.70 -0.87 -9.67
N LYS A 96 1.58 -0.55 -8.72
CA LYS A 96 2.59 -1.49 -8.21
C LYS A 96 1.93 -2.60 -7.42
N GLU A 97 0.89 -2.31 -6.64
CA GLU A 97 0.11 -3.35 -5.95
C GLU A 97 -0.67 -4.23 -6.95
N VAL A 98 -1.31 -3.63 -7.96
CA VAL A 98 -2.08 -4.38 -8.96
C VAL A 98 -1.19 -5.25 -9.85
N ASN A 99 -0.06 -4.73 -10.33
CA ASN A 99 0.82 -5.45 -11.23
C ASN A 99 1.79 -6.39 -10.50
N GLY A 100 2.28 -5.97 -9.33
CA GLY A 100 3.27 -6.72 -8.54
C GLY A 100 2.69 -7.85 -7.71
N CYS A 101 1.40 -7.78 -7.34
CA CYS A 101 0.77 -8.77 -6.48
C CYS A 101 -0.42 -9.46 -7.16
N ASN A 102 -0.61 -10.76 -6.89
CA ASN A 102 -1.68 -11.54 -7.52
C ASN A 102 -3.05 -11.34 -6.85
N THR A 103 -3.06 -11.26 -5.52
CA THR A 103 -4.29 -11.19 -4.70
C THR A 103 -4.33 -9.93 -3.84
N GLY A 104 -3.73 -8.86 -4.33
CA GLY A 104 -3.56 -7.62 -3.57
C GLY A 104 -2.25 -7.53 -2.81
N GLY A 105 -1.99 -6.33 -2.34
CA GLY A 105 -0.77 -5.96 -1.65
C GLY A 105 -0.96 -4.72 -0.81
N ASP A 106 -0.02 -4.52 0.08
CA ASP A 106 0.04 -3.38 0.96
C ASP A 106 1.52 -3.04 1.07
N THR A 107 1.97 -1.94 0.49
CA THR A 107 3.40 -1.64 0.42
C THR A 107 3.66 -0.19 0.79
N THR A 108 4.73 0.05 1.55
CA THR A 108 5.20 1.41 1.83
C THR A 108 6.29 1.83 0.86
N TYR A 109 6.00 2.84 0.04
CA TYR A 109 6.97 3.51 -0.84
C TYR A 109 7.29 4.90 -0.28
N THR A 110 8.48 5.06 0.29
CA THR A 110 9.00 6.34 0.80
C THR A 110 8.11 6.98 1.88
N ASN A 111 7.26 7.95 1.51
CA ASN A 111 6.38 8.69 2.42
C ASN A 111 4.92 8.20 2.40
N TRP A 112 4.62 7.22 1.56
CA TRP A 112 3.26 6.75 1.32
C TRP A 112 3.16 5.24 1.50
N ARG A 113 2.08 4.78 2.10
CA ARG A 113 1.68 3.36 2.08
C ARG A 113 0.48 3.22 1.15
N TYR A 114 0.55 2.27 0.24
CA TYR A 114 -0.48 1.97 -0.74
C TYR A 114 -0.98 0.55 -0.49
N LYS A 115 -2.29 0.40 -0.35
CA LYS A 115 -2.94 -0.90 -0.25
C LYS A 115 -3.95 -1.05 -1.36
N GLY A 116 -3.91 -2.21 -2.01
CA GLY A 116 -4.89 -2.66 -2.98
C GLY A 116 -5.35 -4.06 -2.61
N ASP A 117 -6.64 -4.22 -2.37
CA ASP A 117 -7.22 -5.42 -1.77
C ASP A 117 -8.51 -5.84 -2.52
N PRO A 118 -8.40 -6.70 -3.54
CA PRO A 118 -9.55 -7.31 -4.19
C PRO A 118 -10.28 -8.28 -3.26
N ASN A 119 -11.61 -8.17 -3.20
CA ASN A 119 -12.48 -9.00 -2.38
C ASN A 119 -13.69 -9.48 -3.19
N ALA A 120 -14.25 -10.63 -2.83
CA ALA A 120 -15.52 -11.09 -3.39
C ALA A 120 -16.69 -10.19 -2.95
N GLY A 121 -17.68 -9.99 -3.82
CA GLY A 121 -18.88 -9.20 -3.52
C GLY A 121 -18.81 -7.78 -4.07
N ASN A 122 -19.46 -6.84 -3.39
CA ASN A 122 -19.54 -5.44 -3.82
C ASN A 122 -19.28 -4.51 -2.63
N CYS A 123 -18.79 -3.32 -2.94
CA CYS A 123 -19.04 -2.09 -2.21
C CYS A 123 -20.54 -1.79 -2.24
#